data_AF-A0A934DUU0-F1
#
_entry.id   AF-A0A934DUU0-F1
#
_cell.length_a   1.000
_cell.length_b   1.000
_cell.length_c   1.000
_cell.angle_alpha   90.00
_cell.angle_beta   90.00
_cell.angle_gamma   90.00
#
_symmetry.space_group_name_H-M   'P 1'
#
loop_
_entity.id
_entity.type
_entity.pdbx_description
1 polymer ?
#
loop_
_entity_poly.entity_id
_entity_poly.type
_entity_poly.pdbx_seq_one_letter_code
_entity_poly.pdbx_strand_id
1 'polypeptide(L)' 'MTRLLDVLAILMLVLAVAALCGGVYVMGNRDDLGAMFLLVAGTVLLRSSVDLLRPRSAG' A
#
# COMPACT_ATOMS: atom_id res chain seq x y z
N MET A 1 12.62 -18.14 5.10
CA MET A 1 11.29 -17.49 5.24
C MET A 1 11.36 -15.97 5.14
N THR A 2 12.44 -15.33 5.61
CA THR A 2 12.65 -13.87 5.54
C THR A 2 12.60 -13.32 4.11
N ARG A 3 13.31 -13.93 3.15
CA ARG A 3 13.30 -13.45 1.76
C ARG A 3 11.92 -13.46 1.09
N LEU A 4 11.04 -14.39 1.46
CA LEU A 4 9.70 -14.50 0.86
C LEU A 4 8.78 -13.40 1.41
N LEU A 5 8.93 -13.08 2.69
CA LEU A 5 8.26 -11.94 3.33
C LEU A 5 8.77 -10.61 2.77
N ASP A 6 10.09 -10.48 2.52
CA ASP A 6 10.65 -9.27 1.91
C ASP A 6 10.07 -9.02 0.51
N VAL A 7 10.00 -10.06 -0.33
CA VAL A 7 9.41 -9.96 -1.68
C VAL A 7 7.94 -9.55 -1.61
N LEU A 8 7.18 -10.16 -0.68
CA LEU A 8 5.76 -9.85 -0.50
C LEU A 8 5.55 -8.42 0.02
N ALA A 9 6.42 -7.95 0.90
CA ALA A 9 6.39 -6.58 1.41
C ALA A 9 6.67 -5.55 0.31
N ILE A 10 7.65 -5.82 -0.57
CA ILE A 10 7.94 -4.98 -1.74
C ILE A 10 6.74 -4.97 -2.70
N LEU A 11 6.13 -6.12 -2.97
CA LEU A 11 4.94 -6.22 -3.82
C LEU A 11 3.77 -5.40 -3.24
N MET A 12 3.50 -5.53 -1.94
CA MET A 12 2.48 -4.71 -1.26
C MET A 12 2.79 -3.22 -1.35
N LEU A 13 4.06 -2.84 -1.20
CA LEU A 13 4.49 -1.44 -1.31
C LEU A 13 4.22 -0.88 -2.72
N VAL A 14 4.54 -1.64 -3.77
CA VAL A 14 4.27 -1.23 -5.15
C VAL A 14 2.77 -1.07 -5.39
N LEU A 15 1.95 -2.01 -4.91
CA LEU A 15 0.50 -1.92 -4.99
C LEU A 15 -0.06 -0.72 -4.21
N ALA A 16 0.50 -0.41 -3.05
CA ALA A 16 0.12 0.75 -2.25
C ALA A 16 0.35 2.06 -3.02
N VAL A 17 1.53 2.21 -3.62
CA VAL A 17 1.87 3.40 -4.43
C VAL A 17 0.95 3.50 -5.64
N ALA A 18 0.71 2.39 -6.35
CA ALA A 18 -0.19 2.37 -7.49
C ALA A 18 -1.63 2.78 -7.11
N ALA A 19 -2.14 2.28 -5.98
CA ALA A 19 -3.46 2.63 -5.47
C ALA A 19 -3.55 4.11 -5.06
N LEU A 20 -2.52 4.66 -4.41
CA LEU A 20 -2.47 6.07 -4.06
C LEU A 20 -2.44 6.98 -5.29
N CYS A 21 -1.58 6.68 -6.27
CA CYS A 21 -1.53 7.42 -7.54
C CYS A 21 -2.85 7.29 -8.31
N GLY A 22 -3.45 6.10 -8.34
CA GLY A 22 -4.76 5.86 -8.94
C GLY A 22 -5.86 6.67 -8.25
N GLY A 23 -5.86 6.73 -6.92
CA GLY A 23 -6.81 7.53 -6.16
C GLY A 23 -6.73 9.02 -6.49
N VAL A 24 -5.51 9.57 -6.58
CA VAL A 24 -5.29 10.96 -7.01
C VAL A 24 -5.76 11.19 -8.45
N TYR A 25 -5.50 10.24 -9.36
CA TYR A 25 -5.95 10.33 -10.76
C TYR A 25 -7.48 10.34 -10.87
N VAL A 26 -8.15 9.41 -10.17
CA VAL A 26 -9.61 9.27 -10.18
C VAL A 26 -10.29 10.48 -9.54
N MET A 27 -9.66 11.11 -8.54
CA MET A 27 -10.12 12.37 -7.94
C MET A 27 -10.22 13.49 -8.98
N GLY A 28 -9.29 13.53 -9.94
CA GLY A 28 -9.34 14.48 -11.07
C GLY A 28 -10.52 14.23 -12.01
N ASN A 29 -11.09 13.02 -12.01
CA ASN A 29 -12.18 12.60 -12.89
C ASN A 29 -13.57 12.78 -12.25
N ARG A 30 -13.66 13.52 -11.13
CA ARG A 30 -14.89 13.75 -10.32
C ARG A 30 -15.52 12.48 -9.74
N ASP A 31 -14.76 11.39 -9.64
CA ASP A 31 -15.19 10.18 -8.94
C ASP A 31 -14.59 10.15 -7.54
N ASP A 32 -15.19 10.95 -6.65
CA ASP A 32 -14.70 11.13 -5.29
C ASP A 32 -14.76 9.84 -4.46
N LEU A 33 -15.76 8.99 -4.73
CA LEU A 33 -15.94 7.73 -4.00
C LEU A 33 -14.86 6.72 -4.38
N GLY A 34 -14.58 6.58 -5.68
CA GLY A 34 -13.48 5.75 -6.19
C GLY A 34 -12.12 6.25 -5.72
N ALA A 35 -11.92 7.57 -5.72
CA ALA A 35 -10.71 8.19 -5.19
C ALA A 35 -10.50 7.89 -3.70
N MET A 36 -11.52 8.10 -2.88
CA MET A 36 -11.46 7.81 -1.43
C MET A 36 -11.16 6.33 -1.18
N PHE A 37 -11.84 5.42 -1.90
CA PHE A 37 -11.58 4.00 -1.76
C PHE A 37 -10.13 3.63 -2.08
N LEU A 38 -9.60 4.12 -3.20
CA LEU A 38 -8.22 3.87 -3.63
C LEU A 38 -7.19 4.44 -2.65
N LEU A 39 -7.45 5.64 -2.10
CA LEU A 39 -6.57 6.28 -1.11
C LEU A 39 -6.56 5.52 0.22
N VAL A 40 -7.72 5.09 0.71
CA VAL A 40 -7.84 4.29 1.94
C VAL A 40 -7.20 2.91 1.75
N ALA A 41 -7.49 2.25 0.63
CA ALA A 41 -6.89 0.95 0.32
C ALA A 41 -5.36 1.05 0.21
N GLY A 42 -4.86 2.06 -0.50
CA GLY A 42 -3.43 2.31 -0.65
C GLY A 42 -2.72 2.61 0.67
N THR A 43 -3.33 3.40 1.56
CA THR A 43 -2.75 3.67 2.90
C THR A 43 -2.72 2.43 3.79
N VAL A 44 -3.75 1.57 3.74
CA VAL A 44 -3.76 0.29 4.48
C VAL A 44 -2.67 -0.64 3.95
N LEU A 45 -2.57 -0.80 2.63
CA LEU A 45 -1.51 -1.59 1.98
C LEU A 45 -0.12 -1.08 2.34
N LEU A 46 0.07 0.24 2.36
CA LEU A 46 1.35 0.86 2.74
C LEU A 46 1.70 0.49 4.18
N ARG A 47 0.76 0.64 5.12
CA ARG A 47 0.98 0.29 6.52
C ARG A 47 1.32 -1.19 6.70
N SER A 48 0.59 -2.08 6.04
CA SER A 48 0.86 -3.52 6.09
C SER A 48 2.25 -3.87 5.52
N SER A 49 2.67 -3.22 4.43
CA SER A 49 4.01 -3.43 3.88
C SER A 49 5.10 -3.01 4.87
N VAL A 50 4.96 -1.82 5.49
CA VAL A 50 5.90 -1.30 6.48
C VAL A 50 5.94 -2.18 7.72
N ASP A 51 4.81 -2.68 8.21
CA ASP A 51 4.77 -3.59 9.36
C ASP A 51 5.46 -4.94 9.05
N LEU A 52 5.42 -5.41 7.80
CA LEU A 52 6.16 -6.60 7.38
C LEU A 52 7.68 -6.35 7.27
N LEU A 53 8.06 -5.18 6.76
CA LEU A 53 9.45 -4.74 6.57
C LEU A 53 10.12 -4.35 7.88
N ARG A 54 9.34 -3.95 8.90
CA ARG A 54 9.88 -3.53 10.19
C ARG A 54 10.62 -4.72 10.83
N PRO A 55 11.92 -4.59 11.13
CA PRO A 55 12.66 -5.65 11.78
C PRO A 55 11.99 -5.96 13.12
N ARG A 56 11.51 -7.19 13.25
CA ARG A 56 11.02 -7.74 14.51
C ARG A 56 12.26 -7.85 15.39
N SER A 57 12.49 -6.88 16.28
CA SER A 57 13.50 -7.05 17.33
C SER A 57 13.13 -8.34 18.04
N ALA A 58 13.97 -9.37 17.90
CA ALA A 58 13.80 -10.64 18.58
C ALA A 58 13.72 -10.34 20.08
N GLY A 59 12.53 -10.48 20.64
CA GLY A 59 12.28 -10.60 22.07
C GLY A 59 12.11 -12.07 22.40
#